data_AF-A0A7V9B4V3-F1
#
_entry.id   AF-A0A7V9B4V3-F1
#
_cell.length_a   1.000
_cell.length_b   1.000
_cell.length_c   1.000
_cell.angle_alpha   90.00
_cell.angle_beta   90.00
_cell.angle_gamma   90.00
#
_symmetry.space_group_name_H-M   'P 1'
#
loop_
_entity.id
_entity.type
_entity.pdbx_description
1 polymer ?
#
loop_
_entity_poly.entity_id
_entity_poly.type
_entity_poly.pdbx_seq_one_letter_code
_entity_poly.pdbx_strand_id
1 'polypeptide(L)' 'MTPAGWYQDPLETAELRWFDGAAWTEHVATGGRSYTAAVTGA' A
#
# COMPACT_ATOMS: atom_id res chain seq x y z
N MET A 1 18.39 -0.52 -0.84
CA MET A 1 17.20 -0.29 0.00
C MET A 1 16.21 0.52 -0.80
N THR A 2 14.96 0.06 -0.87
CA THR A 2 13.88 0.83 -1.51
C THR A 2 13.42 1.88 -0.50
N PRO A 3 13.33 3.17 -0.86
CA PRO A 3 12.89 4.19 0.09
C PRO A 3 11.42 4.01 0.45
N ALA A 4 11.01 4.57 1.58
CA ALA A 4 9.60 4.61 1.95
C ALA A 4 8.82 5.48 0.95
N GLY A 5 7.65 5.03 0.49
CA GLY A 5 6.90 5.71 -0.54
C GLY A 5 5.66 4.97 -1.03
N TRP A 6 4.92 5.64 -1.90
CA TRP A 6 3.80 5.06 -2.63
C TRP A 6 4.29 4.39 -3.91
N TYR A 7 3.92 3.13 -4.07
CA TYR A 7 4.29 2.30 -5.22
C TYR A 7 3.04 1.56 -5.72
N GLN A 8 3.08 1.04 -6.95
CA GLN A 8 2.00 0.20 -7.48
C GLN A 8 1.69 -0.95 -6.53
N ASP A 9 0.40 -1.15 -6.23
CA ASP A 9 -0.03 -2.20 -5.32
C ASP A 9 0.21 -3.58 -5.96
N PRO A 10 1.14 -4.41 -5.44
CA PRO A 10 1.39 -5.73 -5.99
C PRO A 10 0.22 -6.70 -5.78
N LEU A 11 -0.72 -6.36 -4.90
CA LEU A 11 -1.94 -7.14 -4.64
C LEU A 11 -3.13 -6.69 -5.49
N GLU A 12 -2.97 -5.62 -6.28
CA GLU A 12 -4.01 -5.04 -7.16
C GLU A 12 -5.35 -4.77 -6.44
N THR A 13 -5.30 -4.51 -5.12
CA THR A 13 -6.46 -4.13 -4.30
C THR A 13 -6.74 -2.64 -4.35
N ALA A 14 -5.74 -1.84 -4.72
CA ALA A 14 -5.80 -0.39 -4.90
C ALA A 14 -4.80 0.07 -5.97
N GLU A 15 -4.77 1.36 -6.30
CA GLU A 15 -3.82 1.90 -7.29
C GLU A 15 -2.39 1.93 -6.73
N LEU A 16 -2.24 2.31 -5.47
CA LEU A 16 -0.95 2.41 -4.80
C LEU A 16 -1.01 1.78 -3.40
N ARG A 17 0.13 1.26 -2.94
CA ARG A 17 0.35 0.82 -1.56
C ARG A 17 1.58 1.50 -0.98
N TRP A 18 1.56 1.75 0.31
CA TRP A 18 2.70 2.35 1.02
C TRP A 18 3.71 1.26 1.38
N PHE A 19 4.94 1.45 0.93
CA PHE A 19 6.12 0.72 1.40
C PHE A 19 6.84 1.58 2.45
N ASP A 20 7.18 1.02 3.61
CA ASP A 20 7.79 1.77 4.71
C ASP A 20 9.33 1.82 4.66
N GLY A 21 9.94 1.18 3.65
CA GLY A 21 11.39 1.02 3.54
C GLY A 21 11.88 -0.40 3.86
N ALA A 22 11.03 -1.22 4.49
CA ALA A 22 11.30 -2.62 4.83
C ALA A 22 10.22 -3.58 4.32
N ALA A 23 8.94 -3.19 4.41
CA ALA A 23 7.78 -4.00 4.05
C ALA A 23 6.62 -3.15 3.48
N TRP A 24 5.71 -3.83 2.79
CA TRP A 24 4.42 -3.25 2.41
C TRP A 24 3.51 -3.15 3.62
N THR A 25 2.81 -2.02 3.74
CA THR A 25 1.85 -1.79 4.83
C THR A 25 0.41 -1.95 4.36
N GLU A 26 -0.53 -1.80 5.28
CA GLU A 26 -1.96 -1.80 5.01
C GLU A 26 -2.44 -0.52 4.31
N HIS A 27 -1.63 0.56 4.31
CA HIS A 27 -2.03 1.82 3.71
C HIS A 27 -2.02 1.71 2.18
N VAL A 28 -3.16 2.00 1.59
CA VAL A 28 -3.39 2.03 0.14
C VAL A 28 -3.89 3.39 -0.30
N ALA A 29 -3.80 3.71 -1.59
CA ALA A 29 -4.39 4.91 -2.16
C ALA A 29 -5.07 4.62 -3.50
N THR A 30 -6.22 5.26 -3.71
CA THR A 30 -7.01 5.23 -4.95
C THR A 30 -7.60 6.61 -5.21
N GLY A 31 -7.45 7.13 -6.43
CA GLY A 31 -7.91 8.46 -6.83
C GLY A 31 -7.27 9.59 -6.01
N GLY A 32 -6.01 9.41 -5.58
CA GLY A 32 -5.28 10.37 -4.74
C GLY A 32 -5.75 10.45 -3.28
N ARG A 33 -6.64 9.56 -2.85
CA ARG A 33 -7.08 9.43 -1.45
C ARG A 33 -6.46 8.19 -0.82
N SER A 34 -5.99 8.30 0.42
CA SER A 34 -5.39 7.20 1.17
C SER A 34 -6.39 6.54 2.12
N TYR A 35 -6.30 5.22 2.25
CA TYR A 35 -7.13 4.37 3.09
C TYR A 35 -6.27 3.29 3.76
N THR A 36 -6.78 2.67 4.82
CA THR A 36 -6.20 1.43 5.34
C THR A 36 -6.98 0.28 4.73
N ALA A 37 -6.32 -0.54 3.90
CA ALA A 37 -6.91 -1.79 3.44
C ALA A 37 -7.10 -2.67 4.67
N ALA A 38 -8.30 -3.26 4.83
CA ALA A 38 -8.46 -4.32 5.81
C ALA A 38 -7.49 -5.44 5.41
N VAL A 39 -6.53 -5.80 6.25
CA VAL A 39 -5.86 -7.09 6.10
C VAL A 39 -6.94 -8.13 6.33
N THR A 40 -7.50 -8.65 5.22
CA THR A 40 -8.33 -9.84 5.27
C THR A 40 -7.41 -11.00 5.61
N GLY A 41 -7.17 -11.18 6.91
CA GLY A 41 -6.50 -12.33 7.49
C GLY A 41 -7.52 -13.17 8.25
N ALA A 42 -7.91 -14.29 7.63
CA ALA A 42 -8.81 -15.37 8.07
C ALA A 42 -10.33 -15.11 8.00
#